data_AF-A0A6C0C1C6-F1
#
_entry.id   AF-A0A6C0C1C6-F1
#
_cell.length_a   1.000
_cell.length_b   1.000
_cell.length_c   1.000
_cell.angle_alpha   90.00
_cell.angle_beta   90.00
_cell.angle_gamma   90.00
#
_symmetry.space_group_name_H-M   'P 1'
#
loop_
_entity.id
_entity.type
_entity.pdbx_description
1 polymer ?
#
loop_
_entity_poly.entity_id
_entity_poly.type
_entity_poly.pdbx_seq_one_letter_code
_entity_poly.pdbx_strand_id
1 'polypeptide(L)'
;MIKEIDLKYFFIYFYKNITKMYNHDNDSIGIYSLVKAFDKCGTYLYEENEYKESQHYFQMSIEICENESNLSGYADLLDDMKDYQESVIFYNKAIDVEDDKKTMIPHYNLAQTIMGKCIELYANDKTDVKIEQMLTDSLEQFDFVFNNEKKHTLKYLRDKCIETLNMSLLDVIKIIDSVKHIAVKKENMNQLEIHRVLEEILYVLQEKRVTDSKESILIKYVRRWKNSIEQLPDYIIYKNKKRLFEKLNYFDDCCICLEHCLQIDLHCGHTVCTDCYKKIYEEPCPMCRSKCELVD
;
A
#
# COMPACT_ATOMS: atom_id res chain seq x y z
N MET A 1 35.40 -22.10 -1.78
CA MET A 1 35.45 -22.42 -3.23
C MET A 1 34.58 -21.38 -3.93
N ILE A 2 35.10 -20.15 -4.05
CA ILE A 2 34.46 -19.03 -4.77
C ILE A 2 34.73 -19.33 -6.25
N LYS A 3 33.79 -20.00 -6.93
CA LYS A 3 33.90 -20.24 -8.37
C LYS A 3 33.59 -18.95 -9.09
N GLU A 4 34.49 -18.57 -9.99
CA GLU A 4 34.42 -17.51 -10.99
C GLU A 4 33.12 -16.68 -10.97
N ILE A 5 33.14 -15.62 -10.16
CA ILE A 5 32.20 -14.51 -10.24
C ILE A 5 32.31 -13.95 -11.66
N ASP A 6 31.18 -13.74 -12.33
CA ASP A 6 31.14 -12.94 -13.57
C ASP A 6 31.51 -11.49 -13.21
N LEU A 7 32.82 -11.25 -13.17
CA LEU A 7 33.47 -10.03 -12.73
C LEU A 7 33.01 -8.80 -13.51
N LYS A 8 32.31 -8.97 -14.63
CA LYS A 8 31.90 -7.89 -15.52
C LYS A 8 30.93 -6.92 -14.83
N TYR A 9 29.89 -7.42 -14.15
CA TYR A 9 28.91 -6.57 -13.46
C TYR A 9 29.43 -6.06 -12.11
N PHE A 10 30.13 -6.94 -11.36
CA PHE A 10 30.79 -6.54 -10.12
C PHE A 10 31.82 -5.44 -10.39
N PHE A 11 32.72 -5.54 -11.37
CA PHE A 11 33.67 -4.46 -11.67
C PHE A 11 32.99 -3.18 -12.15
N ILE A 12 31.95 -3.25 -13.00
CA ILE A 12 31.28 -2.04 -13.48
C ILE A 12 30.61 -1.30 -12.30
N TYR A 13 29.96 -2.01 -11.37
CA TYR A 13 29.30 -1.37 -10.23
C TYR A 13 30.28 -0.99 -9.11
N PHE A 14 31.22 -1.88 -8.79
CA PHE A 14 32.27 -1.69 -7.79
C PHE A 14 33.18 -0.51 -8.17
N TYR A 15 33.62 -0.41 -9.42
CA TYR A 15 34.50 0.67 -9.88
C TYR A 15 33.76 2.02 -9.96
N LYS A 16 32.50 2.03 -10.45
CA LYS A 16 31.71 3.26 -10.61
C LYS A 16 31.25 3.85 -9.26
N ASN A 17 31.05 3.00 -8.24
CA ASN A 17 30.66 3.44 -6.89
C ASN A 17 31.82 3.67 -5.94
N ILE A 18 32.97 2.99 -6.10
CA ILE A 18 34.20 3.31 -5.36
C ILE A 18 34.58 4.78 -5.55
N THR A 19 34.54 5.31 -6.79
CA THR A 19 34.84 6.73 -7.04
C THR A 19 33.87 7.71 -6.38
N LYS A 20 32.64 7.29 -6.01
CA LYS A 20 31.69 8.12 -5.25
C LYS A 20 31.82 7.94 -3.74
N MET A 21 32.19 6.74 -3.28
CA MET A 21 32.45 6.43 -1.86
C MET A 21 33.79 7.01 -1.38
N TYR A 22 34.76 7.22 -2.27
CA TYR A 22 36.08 7.78 -1.94
C TYR A 22 36.07 9.26 -1.49
N ASN A 23 34.95 9.98 -1.60
CA ASN A 23 34.88 11.40 -1.26
C ASN A 23 34.45 11.67 0.19
N HIS A 24 34.10 10.65 0.97
CA HIS A 24 33.82 10.82 2.40
C HIS A 24 34.43 9.67 3.22
N ASP A 25 35.50 10.05 3.92
CA ASP A 25 36.10 9.42 5.07
C ASP A 25 36.91 8.14 4.89
N ASN A 26 38.05 8.17 5.58
CA ASN A 26 39.25 7.37 5.42
C ASN A 26 39.17 6.04 6.19
N ASP A 27 38.01 5.39 6.15
CA ASP A 27 37.76 4.16 6.90
C ASP A 27 37.95 2.92 6.03
N SER A 28 38.70 1.96 6.56
CA SER A 28 38.99 0.65 5.97
C SER A 28 37.77 0.03 5.27
N ILE A 29 37.95 -0.44 4.03
CA ILE A 29 36.97 -1.23 3.27
C ILE A 29 36.77 -2.58 3.98
N GLY A 30 35.93 -2.59 5.02
CA GLY A 30 35.52 -3.81 5.72
C GLY A 30 34.55 -4.62 4.86
N ILE A 31 34.43 -5.92 5.14
CA ILE A 31 33.53 -6.84 4.43
C ILE A 31 32.07 -6.34 4.40
N TYR A 32 31.66 -5.55 5.40
CA TYR A 32 30.35 -4.88 5.47
C TYR A 32 30.07 -3.89 4.32
N SER A 33 31.11 -3.28 3.73
CA SER A 33 30.94 -2.43 2.56
C SER A 33 30.48 -3.20 1.32
N LEU A 34 30.75 -4.51 1.26
CA LEU A 34 30.31 -5.39 0.18
C LEU A 34 28.82 -5.71 0.25
N VAL A 35 28.22 -5.73 1.45
CA VAL A 35 26.76 -5.97 1.64
C VAL A 35 25.96 -5.03 0.75
N LYS A 36 26.21 -3.72 0.88
CA LYS A 36 25.51 -2.70 0.10
C LYS A 36 25.80 -2.77 -1.40
N ALA A 37 26.99 -3.23 -1.78
CA ALA A 37 27.35 -3.39 -3.19
C ALA A 37 26.60 -4.57 -3.81
N PHE A 38 26.56 -5.72 -3.12
CA PHE A 38 25.86 -6.92 -3.56
C PHE A 38 24.35 -6.73 -3.55
N ASP A 39 23.78 -6.15 -2.49
CA ASP A 39 22.35 -5.79 -2.42
C ASP A 39 21.92 -4.99 -3.66
N LYS A 40 22.65 -3.90 -3.96
CA LYS A 40 22.37 -3.06 -5.15
C LYS A 40 22.58 -3.77 -6.48
N CYS A 41 23.55 -4.66 -6.59
CA CYS A 41 23.73 -5.48 -7.80
C CYS A 41 22.55 -6.44 -7.96
N GLY A 42 22.10 -7.07 -6.87
CA GLY A 42 20.90 -7.90 -6.80
C GLY A 42 19.67 -7.13 -7.28
N THR A 43 19.42 -5.93 -6.74
CA THR A 43 18.31 -5.05 -7.15
C THR A 43 18.40 -4.69 -8.63
N TYR A 44 19.56 -4.26 -9.13
CA TYR A 44 19.71 -3.88 -10.54
C TYR A 44 19.43 -5.05 -11.48
N LEU A 45 19.95 -6.24 -11.17
CA LEU A 45 19.72 -7.43 -11.98
C LEU A 45 18.27 -7.90 -11.90
N TYR A 46 17.64 -7.74 -10.73
CA TYR A 46 16.21 -7.99 -10.55
C TYR A 46 15.36 -7.08 -11.45
N GLU A 47 15.64 -5.77 -11.46
CA GLU A 47 14.95 -4.79 -12.32
C GLU A 47 15.13 -5.11 -13.82
N GLU A 48 16.26 -5.70 -14.20
CA GLU A 48 16.53 -6.18 -15.57
C GLU A 48 15.95 -7.59 -15.86
N ASN A 49 15.25 -8.21 -14.91
CA ASN A 49 14.67 -9.56 -14.97
C ASN A 49 15.71 -10.71 -15.06
N GLU A 50 16.96 -10.45 -14.68
CA GLU A 50 18.04 -11.45 -14.61
C GLU A 50 18.01 -12.16 -13.24
N TYR A 51 16.95 -12.96 -13.03
CA TYR A 51 16.58 -13.48 -11.70
C TYR A 51 17.61 -14.42 -11.07
N LYS A 52 18.30 -15.25 -11.86
CA LYS A 52 19.29 -16.21 -11.30
C LYS A 52 20.52 -15.47 -10.77
N GLU A 53 20.99 -14.50 -11.53
CA GLU A 53 22.12 -13.66 -11.21
C GLU A 53 21.76 -12.74 -10.03
N SER A 54 20.56 -12.17 -10.04
CA SER A 54 20.03 -11.39 -8.92
C SER A 54 19.99 -12.20 -7.61
N GLN A 55 19.44 -13.43 -7.66
CA GLN A 55 19.39 -14.35 -6.53
C GLN A 55 20.78 -14.60 -5.95
N HIS A 56 21.79 -14.81 -6.81
CA HIS A 56 23.16 -15.01 -6.36
C HIS A 56 23.68 -13.81 -5.55
N TYR A 57 23.49 -12.58 -6.04
CA TYR A 57 23.98 -11.39 -5.36
C TYR A 57 23.24 -11.09 -4.06
N PHE A 58 21.92 -11.29 -4.00
CA PHE A 58 21.17 -11.18 -2.76
C PHE A 58 21.65 -12.20 -1.72
N GLN A 59 21.84 -13.46 -2.11
CA GLN A 59 22.38 -14.50 -1.23
C GLN A 59 23.76 -14.13 -0.69
N MET A 60 24.67 -13.63 -1.54
CA MET A 60 25.98 -13.14 -1.08
C MET A 60 25.87 -11.98 -0.09
N SER A 61 24.94 -11.04 -0.31
CA SER A 61 24.71 -9.93 0.62
C SER A 61 24.22 -10.42 1.98
N ILE A 62 23.22 -11.31 1.97
CA ILE A 62 22.59 -11.92 3.16
C ILE A 62 23.63 -12.75 3.95
N GLU A 63 24.46 -13.55 3.26
CA GLU A 63 25.53 -14.35 3.88
C GLU A 63 26.54 -13.52 4.66
N ILE A 64 26.81 -12.29 4.22
CA ILE A 64 27.73 -11.38 4.92
C ILE A 64 27.03 -10.73 6.12
N CYS A 65 25.84 -10.18 5.92
CA CYS A 65 25.05 -9.55 6.97
C CYS A 65 23.59 -9.40 6.53
N GLU A 66 22.67 -10.02 7.26
CA GLU A 66 21.23 -9.80 7.12
C GLU A 66 20.87 -8.33 7.49
N ASN A 67 20.04 -7.68 6.68
CA ASN A 67 19.39 -6.42 7.02
C ASN A 67 18.01 -6.32 6.31
N GLU A 68 17.19 -5.33 6.68
CA GLU A 68 15.84 -5.17 6.11
C GLU A 68 15.88 -5.11 4.58
N SER A 69 16.76 -4.27 4.01
CA SER A 69 16.87 -4.03 2.56
C SER A 69 17.16 -5.30 1.77
N ASN A 70 18.21 -6.03 2.14
CA ASN A 70 18.63 -7.20 1.36
C ASN A 70 17.70 -8.42 1.53
N LEU A 71 17.07 -8.56 2.69
CA LEU A 71 16.08 -9.61 2.94
C LEU A 71 14.78 -9.32 2.17
N SER A 72 14.30 -8.07 2.20
CA SER A 72 13.14 -7.64 1.41
C SER A 72 13.37 -7.75 -0.08
N GLY A 73 14.51 -7.27 -0.60
CA GLY A 73 14.81 -7.39 -2.03
C GLY A 73 14.91 -8.85 -2.50
N TYR A 74 15.42 -9.74 -1.65
CA TYR A 74 15.42 -11.16 -1.96
C TYR A 74 14.03 -11.80 -1.91
N ALA A 75 13.18 -11.36 -0.97
CA ALA A 75 11.79 -11.80 -0.88
C ALA A 75 10.95 -11.34 -2.08
N ASP A 76 11.15 -10.10 -2.56
CA ASP A 76 10.52 -9.55 -3.78
C ASP A 76 10.89 -10.42 -4.99
N LEU A 77 12.17 -10.75 -5.14
CA LEU A 77 12.65 -11.64 -6.21
C LEU A 77 11.97 -13.02 -6.16
N LEU A 78 11.87 -13.61 -4.97
CA LEU A 78 11.23 -14.92 -4.78
C LEU A 78 9.72 -14.86 -5.09
N ASP A 79 9.06 -13.75 -4.75
CA ASP A 79 7.63 -13.51 -5.07
C ASP A 79 7.40 -13.49 -6.58
N ASP A 80 8.24 -12.76 -7.32
CA ASP A 80 8.16 -12.69 -8.79
C ASP A 80 8.50 -14.02 -9.47
N MET A 81 9.35 -14.84 -8.83
CA MET A 81 9.60 -16.23 -9.22
C MET A 81 8.47 -17.20 -8.82
N LYS A 82 7.43 -16.71 -8.14
CA LYS A 82 6.28 -17.45 -7.59
C LYS A 82 6.63 -18.47 -6.51
N ASP A 83 7.78 -18.29 -5.86
CA ASP A 83 8.15 -19.03 -4.66
C ASP A 83 7.62 -18.31 -3.41
N TYR A 84 6.29 -18.25 -3.32
CA TYR A 84 5.61 -17.50 -2.26
C TYR A 84 5.95 -18.02 -0.86
N GLN A 85 6.24 -19.31 -0.72
CA GLN A 85 6.56 -19.90 0.58
C GLN A 85 7.89 -19.35 1.10
N GLU A 86 8.94 -19.36 0.27
CA GLU A 86 10.23 -18.79 0.65
C GLU A 86 10.17 -17.26 0.74
N SER A 87 9.43 -16.59 -0.14
CA SER A 87 9.24 -15.13 -0.08
C SER A 87 8.66 -14.69 1.28
N VAL A 88 7.60 -15.36 1.77
CA VAL A 88 7.01 -15.12 3.10
C VAL A 88 8.04 -15.29 4.22
N ILE A 89 8.92 -16.30 4.14
CA ILE A 89 9.97 -16.53 5.14
C ILE A 89 10.93 -15.33 5.18
N PHE A 90 11.37 -14.84 4.02
CA PHE A 90 12.33 -13.73 3.95
C PHE A 90 11.72 -12.38 4.34
N TYR A 91 10.46 -12.09 4.03
CA TYR A 91 9.80 -10.90 4.57
C TYR A 91 9.68 -10.93 6.09
N ASN A 92 9.32 -12.08 6.68
CA ASN A 92 9.26 -12.20 8.13
C ASN A 92 10.64 -11.97 8.76
N LYS A 93 11.70 -12.52 8.16
CA LYS A 93 13.07 -12.19 8.59
C LYS A 93 13.35 -10.69 8.51
N ALA A 94 12.98 -10.03 7.41
CA ALA A 94 13.18 -8.59 7.24
C ALA A 94 12.47 -7.77 8.32
N ILE A 95 11.24 -8.16 8.69
CA ILE A 95 10.46 -7.56 9.80
C ILE A 95 11.17 -7.73 11.15
N ASP A 96 11.76 -8.90 11.37
CA ASP A 96 12.40 -9.27 12.64
C ASP A 96 13.79 -8.64 12.84
N VAL A 97 14.48 -8.21 11.78
CA VAL A 97 15.78 -7.52 11.90
C VAL A 97 15.66 -6.30 12.82
N GLU A 98 16.60 -6.15 13.75
CA GLU A 98 16.77 -4.91 14.51
C GLU A 98 17.50 -3.88 13.64
N ASP A 99 16.74 -3.00 12.97
CA ASP A 99 17.26 -1.88 12.18
C ASP A 99 16.79 -0.54 12.80
N ASP A 100 17.71 0.43 12.90
CA ASP A 100 17.40 1.79 13.33
C ASP A 100 16.41 2.50 12.38
N LYS A 101 16.25 1.99 11.15
CA LYS A 101 15.36 2.53 10.11
C LYS A 101 14.25 1.57 9.69
N LYS A 102 13.59 0.91 10.64
CA LYS A 102 12.43 0.05 10.34
C LYS A 102 11.40 0.76 9.46
N THR A 103 11.16 0.21 8.29
CA THR A 103 10.10 0.69 7.39
C THR A 103 8.89 -0.25 7.44
N MET A 104 7.76 0.19 6.89
CA MET A 104 6.57 -0.66 6.74
C MET A 104 6.57 -1.46 5.42
N ILE A 105 7.61 -1.30 4.58
CA ILE A 105 7.71 -1.95 3.27
C ILE A 105 7.65 -3.48 3.39
N PRO A 106 8.40 -4.14 4.30
CA PRO A 106 8.34 -5.59 4.43
C PRO A 106 6.93 -6.11 4.79
N HIS A 107 6.21 -5.38 5.66
CA HIS A 107 4.83 -5.71 6.02
C HIS A 107 3.89 -5.55 4.81
N TYR A 108 4.04 -4.47 4.04
CA TYR A 108 3.25 -4.24 2.84
C TYR A 108 3.46 -5.32 1.79
N ASN A 109 4.72 -5.63 1.47
CA ASN A 109 5.07 -6.64 0.47
C ASN A 109 4.61 -8.04 0.93
N LEU A 110 4.79 -8.38 2.22
CA LEU A 110 4.26 -9.62 2.80
C LEU A 110 2.74 -9.72 2.63
N ALA A 111 2.01 -8.62 2.87
CA ALA A 111 0.56 -8.58 2.69
C ALA A 111 0.18 -8.89 1.23
N GLN A 112 0.88 -8.29 0.27
CA GLN A 112 0.66 -8.50 -1.17
C GLN A 112 0.98 -9.92 -1.60
N THR A 113 2.13 -10.47 -1.18
CA THR A 113 2.53 -11.86 -1.47
C THR A 113 1.49 -12.87 -0.97
N ILE A 114 1.07 -12.74 0.29
CA ILE A 114 0.03 -13.62 0.85
C ILE A 114 -1.28 -13.45 0.07
N MET A 115 -1.67 -12.21 -0.26
CA MET A 115 -2.90 -11.94 -1.02
C MET A 115 -2.84 -12.50 -2.44
N GLY A 116 -1.72 -12.36 -3.14
CA GLY A 116 -1.50 -12.88 -4.48
C GLY A 116 -1.67 -14.39 -4.52
N LYS A 117 -1.05 -15.11 -3.58
CA LYS A 117 -1.24 -16.56 -3.45
C LYS A 117 -2.67 -16.93 -3.03
N CYS A 118 -3.29 -16.13 -2.17
CA CYS A 118 -4.69 -16.32 -1.77
C CYS A 118 -5.65 -16.21 -2.97
N ILE A 119 -5.44 -15.21 -3.84
CA ILE A 119 -6.20 -15.05 -5.10
C ILE A 119 -5.98 -16.24 -6.04
N GLU A 120 -4.72 -16.69 -6.19
CA GLU A 120 -4.39 -17.84 -7.04
C GLU A 120 -5.08 -19.12 -6.56
N LEU A 121 -5.06 -19.37 -5.25
CA LEU A 121 -5.76 -20.51 -4.65
C LEU A 121 -7.28 -20.38 -4.83
N TYR A 122 -7.85 -19.21 -4.54
CA TYR A 122 -9.28 -18.96 -4.68
C TYR A 122 -9.77 -19.16 -6.12
N ALA A 123 -8.96 -18.79 -7.12
CA ALA A 123 -9.29 -19.00 -8.52
C ALA A 123 -9.34 -20.50 -8.90
N ASN A 124 -8.54 -21.33 -8.24
CA ASN A 124 -8.43 -22.77 -8.52
C ASN A 124 -9.41 -23.62 -7.68
N ASP A 125 -9.54 -23.33 -6.38
CA ASP A 125 -10.43 -24.00 -5.44
C ASP A 125 -10.97 -23.02 -4.39
N LYS A 126 -12.22 -22.60 -4.56
CA LYS A 126 -12.88 -21.65 -3.65
C LYS A 126 -13.14 -22.21 -2.24
N THR A 127 -12.99 -23.52 -2.04
CA THR A 127 -13.28 -24.21 -0.78
C THR A 127 -12.04 -24.57 0.02
N ASP A 128 -10.84 -24.20 -0.45
CA ASP A 128 -9.61 -24.44 0.28
C ASP A 128 -9.64 -23.70 1.63
N VAL A 129 -9.54 -24.47 2.71
CA VAL A 129 -9.52 -24.00 4.10
C VAL A 129 -8.38 -23.01 4.38
N LYS A 130 -7.32 -23.00 3.57
CA LYS A 130 -6.20 -22.07 3.69
C LYS A 130 -6.56 -20.65 3.26
N ILE A 131 -7.55 -20.47 2.39
CA ILE A 131 -7.92 -19.14 1.85
C ILE A 131 -8.32 -18.20 2.98
N GLU A 132 -9.08 -18.68 3.96
CA GLU A 132 -9.52 -17.85 5.10
C GLU A 132 -8.34 -17.40 5.96
N GLN A 133 -7.39 -18.30 6.21
CA GLN A 133 -6.18 -17.99 6.96
C GLN A 133 -5.32 -16.97 6.21
N MET A 134 -5.05 -17.21 4.92
CA MET A 134 -4.24 -16.30 4.11
C MET A 134 -4.89 -14.93 3.93
N LEU A 135 -6.21 -14.89 3.73
CA LEU A 135 -6.96 -13.64 3.70
C LEU A 135 -6.82 -12.89 5.03
N THR A 136 -6.91 -13.60 6.16
CA THR A 136 -6.74 -13.00 7.49
C THR A 136 -5.33 -12.45 7.66
N ASP A 137 -4.31 -13.26 7.39
CA ASP A 137 -2.90 -12.88 7.55
C ASP A 137 -2.55 -11.66 6.70
N SER A 138 -2.96 -11.65 5.43
CA SER A 138 -2.73 -10.51 4.53
C SER A 138 -3.43 -9.24 5.02
N LEU A 139 -4.71 -9.33 5.42
CA LEU A 139 -5.46 -8.19 5.95
C LEU A 139 -4.89 -7.67 7.27
N GLU A 140 -4.30 -8.53 8.10
CA GLU A 140 -3.59 -8.12 9.31
C GLU A 140 -2.34 -7.31 8.98
N GLN A 141 -1.56 -7.72 7.99
CA GLN A 141 -0.39 -6.96 7.55
C GLN A 141 -0.80 -5.60 6.94
N PHE A 142 -1.80 -5.56 6.06
CA PHE A 142 -2.31 -4.29 5.52
C PHE A 142 -2.85 -3.36 6.62
N ASP A 143 -3.59 -3.91 7.60
CA ASP A 143 -4.07 -3.15 8.74
C ASP A 143 -2.92 -2.63 9.62
N PHE A 144 -1.86 -3.40 9.79
CA PHE A 144 -0.67 -2.97 10.52
C PHE A 144 0.02 -1.79 9.83
N VAL A 145 0.31 -1.91 8.52
CA VAL A 145 0.90 -0.84 7.70
C VAL A 145 0.06 0.43 7.80
N PHE A 146 -1.23 0.32 7.50
CA PHE A 146 -2.15 1.46 7.52
C PHE A 146 -2.20 2.15 8.89
N ASN A 147 -2.26 1.39 9.99
CA ASN A 147 -2.33 1.95 11.33
C ASN A 147 -1.00 2.55 11.82
N ASN A 148 0.14 2.11 11.27
CA ASN A 148 1.43 2.70 11.54
C ASN A 148 1.57 4.03 10.79
N GLU A 149 1.36 4.00 9.48
CA GLU A 149 1.62 5.13 8.62
C GLU A 149 0.63 6.30 8.85
N LYS A 150 -0.63 6.02 9.24
CA LYS A 150 -1.63 7.08 9.51
C LYS A 150 -1.25 8.02 10.65
N LYS A 151 -0.33 7.61 11.53
CA LYS A 151 0.10 8.42 12.68
C LYS A 151 1.00 9.59 12.27
N HIS A 152 1.52 9.57 11.05
CA HIS A 152 2.36 10.64 10.56
C HIS A 152 1.55 11.88 10.21
N THR A 153 2.09 13.05 10.56
CA THR A 153 1.49 14.35 10.26
C THR A 153 1.70 14.77 8.80
N LEU A 154 2.67 14.18 8.11
CA LEU A 154 3.01 14.50 6.72
C LEU A 154 1.95 13.98 5.76
N LYS A 155 1.39 14.87 4.92
CA LYS A 155 0.37 14.53 3.93
C LYS A 155 0.76 13.38 3.02
N TYR A 156 1.98 13.42 2.45
CA TYR A 156 2.49 12.37 1.56
C TYR A 156 2.46 10.97 2.17
N LEU A 157 2.71 10.84 3.48
CA LEU A 157 2.63 9.54 4.16
C LEU A 157 1.18 9.08 4.32
N ARG A 158 0.24 10.00 4.56
CA ARG A 158 -1.20 9.67 4.56
C ARG A 158 -1.69 9.21 3.19
N ASP A 159 -1.19 9.83 2.12
CA ASP A 159 -1.55 9.44 0.74
C ASP A 159 -1.09 8.00 0.46
N LYS A 160 0.10 7.61 0.92
CA LYS A 160 0.58 6.21 0.87
C LYS A 160 -0.29 5.23 1.67
N CYS A 161 -0.80 5.64 2.84
CA CYS A 161 -1.73 4.81 3.62
C CYS A 161 -3.00 4.52 2.82
N ILE A 162 -3.53 5.54 2.14
CA ILE A 162 -4.73 5.48 1.33
C ILE A 162 -4.48 4.59 0.10
N GLU A 163 -3.34 4.74 -0.57
CA GLU A 163 -2.91 3.85 -1.65
C GLU A 163 -2.83 2.38 -1.19
N THR A 164 -2.27 2.13 -0.01
CA THR A 164 -2.20 0.78 0.59
C THR A 164 -3.58 0.15 0.76
N LEU A 165 -4.52 0.89 1.34
CA LEU A 165 -5.90 0.42 1.47
C LEU A 165 -6.56 0.19 0.12
N ASN A 166 -6.35 1.09 -0.85
CA ASN A 166 -6.93 0.94 -2.17
C ASN A 166 -6.46 -0.35 -2.86
N MET A 167 -5.16 -0.64 -2.80
CA MET A 167 -4.59 -1.87 -3.34
C MET A 167 -5.15 -3.11 -2.64
N SER A 168 -5.22 -3.09 -1.31
CA SER A 168 -5.84 -4.17 -0.53
C SER A 168 -7.29 -4.42 -0.97
N LEU A 169 -8.08 -3.37 -1.14
CA LEU A 169 -9.48 -3.48 -1.58
C LEU A 169 -9.61 -4.06 -3.00
N LEU A 170 -8.76 -3.62 -3.94
CA LEU A 170 -8.74 -4.16 -5.32
C LEU A 170 -8.47 -5.67 -5.37
N ASP A 171 -7.70 -6.17 -4.43
CA ASP A 171 -7.38 -7.59 -4.33
C ASP A 171 -8.47 -8.38 -3.60
N VAL A 172 -8.96 -7.85 -2.49
CA VAL A 172 -10.05 -8.45 -1.70
C VAL A 172 -11.31 -8.67 -2.53
N ILE A 173 -11.70 -7.70 -3.38
CA ILE A 173 -12.89 -7.86 -4.23
C ILE A 173 -12.76 -9.04 -5.19
N LYS A 174 -11.54 -9.49 -5.55
CA LYS A 174 -11.35 -10.68 -6.39
C LYS A 174 -11.73 -11.97 -5.67
N ILE A 175 -11.63 -11.98 -4.34
CA ILE A 175 -11.91 -13.14 -3.47
C ILE A 175 -13.37 -13.14 -2.99
N ILE A 176 -13.95 -11.99 -2.70
CA ILE A 176 -15.30 -11.91 -2.10
C ILE A 176 -16.33 -11.57 -3.17
N ASP A 177 -16.99 -12.62 -3.68
CA ASP A 177 -17.96 -12.54 -4.78
C ASP A 177 -19.07 -11.51 -4.55
N SER A 178 -19.52 -11.34 -3.30
CA SER A 178 -20.61 -10.41 -2.97
C SER A 178 -20.28 -8.95 -3.20
N VAL A 179 -19.00 -8.54 -3.14
CA VAL A 179 -18.57 -7.14 -3.28
C VAL A 179 -17.86 -6.86 -4.61
N LYS A 180 -17.80 -7.84 -5.52
CA LYS A 180 -17.15 -7.72 -6.84
C LYS A 180 -17.66 -6.58 -7.72
N HIS A 181 -18.91 -6.18 -7.52
CA HIS A 181 -19.56 -5.14 -8.31
C HIS A 181 -19.26 -3.72 -7.81
N ILE A 182 -18.65 -3.58 -6.62
CA ILE A 182 -18.31 -2.29 -6.04
C ILE A 182 -17.17 -1.66 -6.84
N ALA A 183 -17.38 -0.42 -7.28
CA ALA A 183 -16.43 0.29 -8.12
C ALA A 183 -15.24 0.82 -7.31
N VAL A 184 -14.14 0.05 -7.29
CA VAL A 184 -12.83 0.46 -6.75
C VAL A 184 -11.93 0.90 -7.90
N LYS A 185 -11.30 2.08 -7.79
CA LYS A 185 -10.41 2.60 -8.84
C LYS A 185 -9.00 2.07 -8.66
N LYS A 186 -8.28 1.86 -9.78
CA LYS A 186 -6.91 1.37 -9.75
C LYS A 186 -5.92 2.36 -9.09
N GLU A 187 -6.10 3.66 -9.32
CA GLU A 187 -5.15 4.69 -8.90
C GLU A 187 -5.90 5.97 -8.44
N ASN A 188 -5.23 6.79 -7.62
CA ASN A 188 -5.65 8.15 -7.25
C ASN A 188 -6.98 8.27 -6.50
N MET A 189 -7.33 7.30 -5.65
CA MET A 189 -8.44 7.50 -4.72
C MET A 189 -7.97 8.33 -3.54
N ASN A 190 -8.69 9.39 -3.22
CA ASN A 190 -8.47 10.11 -1.97
C ASN A 190 -9.17 9.41 -0.78
N GLN A 191 -8.89 9.85 0.43
CA GLN A 191 -9.46 9.27 1.65
C GLN A 191 -11.01 9.33 1.73
N LEU A 192 -11.66 10.35 1.16
CA LEU A 192 -13.13 10.43 1.15
C LEU A 192 -13.74 9.44 0.15
N GLU A 193 -13.06 9.18 -0.97
CA GLU A 193 -13.44 8.14 -1.91
C GLU A 193 -13.26 6.74 -1.31
N ILE A 194 -12.13 6.48 -0.62
CA ILE A 194 -11.94 5.22 0.11
C ILE A 194 -13.02 5.04 1.16
N HIS A 195 -13.31 6.07 1.97
CA HIS A 195 -14.36 5.99 2.99
C HIS A 195 -15.71 5.57 2.38
N ARG A 196 -16.10 6.18 1.25
CA ARG A 196 -17.32 5.81 0.52
C ARG A 196 -17.32 4.35 0.08
N VAL A 197 -16.20 3.85 -0.47
CA VAL A 197 -16.07 2.43 -0.86
C VAL A 197 -16.23 1.51 0.35
N LEU A 198 -15.62 1.85 1.49
CA LEU A 198 -15.78 1.08 2.73
C LEU A 198 -17.24 1.08 3.22
N GLU A 199 -17.95 2.20 3.10
CA GLU A 199 -19.39 2.26 3.41
C GLU A 199 -20.23 1.36 2.50
N GLU A 200 -19.95 1.37 1.20
CA GLU A 200 -20.64 0.53 0.22
C GLU A 200 -20.40 -0.97 0.49
N ILE A 201 -19.15 -1.34 0.81
CA ILE A 201 -18.81 -2.71 1.22
C ILE A 201 -19.61 -3.12 2.46
N LEU A 202 -19.64 -2.28 3.51
CA LEU A 202 -20.39 -2.59 4.72
C LEU A 202 -21.89 -2.70 4.45
N TYR A 203 -22.43 -1.83 3.61
CA TYR A 203 -23.85 -1.86 3.23
C TYR A 203 -24.21 -3.20 2.56
N VAL A 204 -23.47 -3.59 1.52
CA VAL A 204 -23.67 -4.86 0.80
C VAL A 204 -23.56 -6.08 1.71
N LEU A 205 -22.63 -6.05 2.66
CA LEU A 205 -22.38 -7.17 3.57
C LEU A 205 -23.33 -7.20 4.79
N GLN A 206 -23.87 -6.06 5.23
CA GLN A 206 -24.82 -5.97 6.35
C GLN A 206 -26.25 -6.37 5.97
N GLU A 207 -26.66 -6.18 4.72
CA GLU A 207 -27.99 -6.61 4.25
C GLU A 207 -28.14 -8.15 4.19
N LYS A 208 -27.02 -8.87 4.19
CA LYS A 208 -27.00 -10.34 4.21
C LYS A 208 -26.86 -10.84 5.65
N ARG A 209 -27.59 -11.91 6.00
CA ARG A 209 -27.22 -12.72 7.17
C ARG A 209 -25.87 -13.35 6.83
N VAL A 210 -24.78 -12.73 7.30
CA VAL A 210 -23.41 -13.16 7.01
C VAL A 210 -23.22 -14.58 7.53
N THR A 211 -23.17 -15.54 6.60
CA THR A 211 -22.84 -16.95 6.88
C THR A 211 -21.49 -17.34 6.32
N ASP A 212 -20.91 -16.53 5.41
CA ASP A 212 -19.58 -16.76 4.87
C ASP A 212 -18.51 -16.17 5.82
N SER A 213 -17.60 -17.03 6.26
CA SER A 213 -16.42 -16.72 7.08
C SER A 213 -15.55 -15.61 6.47
N LYS A 214 -15.34 -15.60 5.15
CA LYS A 214 -14.53 -14.58 4.44
C LYS A 214 -15.18 -13.20 4.49
N GLU A 215 -16.50 -13.15 4.34
CA GLU A 215 -17.26 -11.91 4.49
C GLU A 215 -17.16 -11.38 5.93
N SER A 216 -17.26 -12.27 6.92
CA SER A 216 -17.08 -11.90 8.34
C SER A 216 -15.69 -11.33 8.63
N ILE A 217 -14.63 -11.95 8.08
CA ILE A 217 -13.25 -11.46 8.15
C ILE A 217 -13.18 -10.05 7.53
N LEU A 218 -13.69 -9.87 6.30
CA LEU A 218 -13.65 -8.57 5.64
C LEU A 218 -14.38 -7.48 6.43
N ILE A 219 -15.57 -7.76 6.95
CA ILE A 219 -16.35 -6.81 7.76
C ILE A 219 -15.54 -6.32 8.96
N LYS A 220 -14.79 -7.21 9.63
CA LYS A 220 -13.92 -6.84 10.77
C LYS A 220 -12.90 -5.79 10.35
N TYR A 221 -12.18 -5.99 9.25
CA TYR A 221 -11.13 -5.06 8.79
C TYR A 221 -11.71 -3.78 8.21
N VAL A 222 -12.74 -3.86 7.38
CA VAL A 222 -13.40 -2.69 6.79
C VAL A 222 -13.96 -1.75 7.86
N ARG A 223 -14.55 -2.28 8.95
CA ARG A 223 -14.97 -1.44 10.09
C ARG A 223 -13.80 -0.72 10.75
N ARG A 224 -12.67 -1.41 10.95
CA ARG A 224 -11.47 -0.83 11.58
C ARG A 224 -10.86 0.26 10.71
N TRP A 225 -10.74 0.03 9.40
CA TRP A 225 -10.24 1.01 8.45
C TRP A 225 -11.17 2.21 8.34
N LYS A 226 -12.48 1.97 8.23
CA LYS A 226 -13.48 3.05 8.22
C LYS A 226 -13.33 3.92 9.46
N ASN A 227 -13.37 3.33 10.66
CA ASN A 227 -13.24 4.07 11.92
C ASN A 227 -11.94 4.88 12.01
N SER A 228 -10.87 4.38 11.40
CA SER A 228 -9.58 5.07 11.36
C SER A 228 -9.56 6.24 10.38
N ILE A 229 -10.15 6.09 9.18
CA ILE A 229 -10.31 7.19 8.23
C ILE A 229 -11.19 8.29 8.83
N GLU A 230 -12.20 7.93 9.62
CA GLU A 230 -13.08 8.90 10.27
C GLU A 230 -12.37 9.79 11.31
N GLN A 231 -11.16 9.42 11.73
CA GLN A 231 -10.31 10.20 12.63
C GLN A 231 -9.32 11.10 11.87
N LEU A 232 -9.24 11.00 10.54
CA LEU A 232 -8.33 11.83 9.75
C LEU A 232 -8.86 13.27 9.62
N PRO A 233 -7.98 14.29 9.62
CA PRO A 233 -8.38 15.70 9.59
C PRO A 233 -9.33 16.06 8.45
N ASP A 234 -9.03 15.59 7.24
CA ASP A 234 -9.79 15.93 6.04
C ASP A 234 -11.20 15.32 6.08
N TYR A 235 -11.37 14.13 6.70
CA TYR A 235 -12.69 13.56 6.92
C TYR A 235 -13.48 14.34 7.97
N ILE A 236 -12.82 14.75 9.07
CA ILE A 236 -13.44 15.57 10.11
C ILE A 236 -13.93 16.90 9.53
N ILE A 237 -13.13 17.54 8.67
CA ILE A 237 -13.52 18.78 7.95
C ILE A 237 -14.75 18.52 7.10
N TYR A 238 -14.73 17.49 6.25
CA TYR A 238 -15.88 17.11 5.42
C TYR A 238 -17.14 16.87 6.25
N LYS A 239 -17.04 16.10 7.34
CA LYS A 239 -18.16 15.79 8.24
C LYS A 239 -18.74 17.04 8.89
N ASN A 240 -17.88 17.96 9.32
CA ASN A 240 -18.30 19.23 9.90
C ASN A 240 -19.00 20.13 8.89
N LYS A 241 -18.45 20.24 7.66
CA LYS A 241 -19.08 20.96 6.54
C LYS A 241 -20.44 20.39 6.23
N LYS A 242 -20.54 19.08 5.97
CA LYS A 242 -21.82 18.40 5.71
C LYS A 242 -22.85 18.72 6.78
N ARG A 243 -22.50 18.56 8.06
CA ARG A 243 -23.40 18.84 9.19
C ARG A 243 -23.86 20.31 9.26
N LEU A 244 -22.97 21.26 8.94
CA LEU A 244 -23.32 22.68 8.91
C LEU A 244 -24.35 22.95 7.82
N PHE A 245 -24.08 22.50 6.60
CA PHE A 245 -24.95 22.74 5.44
C PHE A 245 -26.29 22.00 5.55
N GLU A 246 -26.33 20.82 6.19
CA GLU A 246 -27.58 20.14 6.56
C GLU A 246 -28.45 21.02 7.47
N LYS A 247 -27.85 21.65 8.48
CA LYS A 247 -28.58 22.56 9.40
C LYS A 247 -29.06 23.84 8.70
N LEU A 248 -28.33 24.31 7.70
CA LEU A 248 -28.72 25.44 6.86
C LEU A 248 -29.81 25.06 5.84
N ASN A 249 -30.14 23.77 5.71
CA ASN A 249 -31.07 23.24 4.72
C ASN A 249 -30.70 23.67 3.29
N TYR A 250 -29.40 23.65 2.97
CA TYR A 250 -28.88 24.14 1.70
C TYR A 250 -28.91 23.04 0.62
N PHE A 251 -30.11 22.80 0.09
CA PHE A 251 -30.37 21.87 -1.02
C PHE A 251 -30.56 22.67 -2.30
N ASP A 252 -29.80 22.32 -3.32
CA ASP A 252 -29.85 22.96 -4.64
C ASP A 252 -29.36 21.98 -5.72
N ASP A 253 -29.50 22.38 -6.98
CA ASP A 253 -29.02 21.61 -8.12
C ASP A 253 -27.49 21.66 -8.19
N CYS A 254 -26.86 20.49 -8.13
CA CYS A 254 -25.41 20.39 -8.20
C CYS A 254 -24.90 20.85 -9.57
N CYS A 255 -23.98 21.79 -9.58
CA CYS A 255 -23.40 22.31 -10.81
C CYS A 255 -22.50 21.32 -11.58
N ILE A 256 -22.26 20.11 -11.05
CA ILE A 256 -21.48 19.05 -11.68
C ILE A 256 -22.37 17.89 -12.13
N CYS A 257 -23.14 17.29 -11.22
CA CYS A 257 -23.99 16.15 -11.56
C CYS A 257 -25.43 16.52 -11.92
N LEU A 258 -25.82 17.79 -11.75
CA LEU A 258 -27.16 18.32 -12.01
C LEU A 258 -28.28 17.69 -11.16
N GLU A 259 -27.93 16.99 -10.09
CA GLU A 259 -28.90 16.42 -9.14
C GLU A 259 -29.25 17.43 -8.05
N HIS A 260 -30.52 17.43 -7.64
CA HIS A 260 -31.01 18.23 -6.51
C HIS A 260 -30.65 17.57 -5.18
N CYS A 261 -29.63 18.07 -4.52
CA CYS A 261 -29.08 17.45 -3.32
C CYS A 261 -28.38 18.46 -2.41
N LEU A 262 -27.98 17.99 -1.22
CA LEU A 262 -27.27 18.82 -0.25
C LEU A 262 -25.95 19.32 -0.85
N GLN A 263 -25.78 20.63 -0.90
CA GLN A 263 -24.57 21.27 -1.38
C GLN A 263 -23.64 21.63 -0.21
N ILE A 264 -22.33 21.56 -0.43
CA ILE A 264 -21.28 22.01 0.49
C ILE A 264 -20.22 22.81 -0.27
N ASP A 265 -19.54 23.71 0.43
CA ASP A 265 -18.53 24.60 -0.15
C ASP A 265 -17.19 23.91 -0.39
N LEU A 266 -16.58 24.19 -1.53
CA LEU A 266 -15.16 24.00 -1.81
C LEU A 266 -14.34 25.10 -1.10
N HIS A 267 -13.02 24.96 -1.08
CA HIS A 267 -12.09 25.92 -0.49
C HIS A 267 -12.20 27.35 -1.08
N CYS A 268 -12.68 27.49 -2.32
CA CYS A 268 -12.93 28.79 -2.98
C CYS A 268 -14.34 29.36 -2.76
N GLY A 269 -15.19 28.69 -1.97
CA GLY A 269 -16.58 29.10 -1.71
C GLY A 269 -17.62 28.63 -2.73
N HIS A 270 -17.21 28.12 -3.91
CA HIS A 270 -18.16 27.46 -4.83
C HIS A 270 -18.74 26.20 -4.18
N THR A 271 -20.04 25.97 -4.39
CA THR A 271 -20.76 24.86 -3.78
C THR A 271 -21.00 23.72 -4.76
N VAL A 272 -20.85 22.49 -4.28
CA VAL A 272 -21.09 21.25 -5.02
C VAL A 272 -21.77 20.24 -4.10
N CYS A 273 -22.43 19.21 -4.66
CA CYS A 273 -23.03 18.21 -3.81
C CYS A 273 -22.00 17.39 -3.04
N THR A 274 -22.43 16.75 -1.95
CA THR A 274 -21.56 15.92 -1.09
C THR A 274 -20.80 14.84 -1.87
N ASP A 275 -21.43 14.19 -2.86
CA ASP A 275 -20.78 13.13 -3.63
C ASP A 275 -19.79 13.67 -4.67
N CYS A 276 -20.05 14.85 -5.24
CA CYS A 276 -19.08 15.52 -6.09
C CYS A 276 -17.90 16.04 -5.26
N TYR A 277 -18.15 16.62 -4.09
CA TYR A 277 -17.11 17.10 -3.17
C TYR A 277 -16.09 16.01 -2.84
N LYS A 278 -16.55 14.80 -2.49
CA LYS A 278 -15.66 13.66 -2.20
C LYS A 278 -14.65 13.37 -3.32
N LYS A 279 -15.00 13.65 -4.57
CA LYS A 279 -14.17 13.38 -5.75
C LYS A 279 -13.17 14.51 -6.07
N ILE A 280 -13.44 15.74 -5.65
CA ILE A 280 -12.72 16.92 -6.16
C ILE A 280 -12.16 17.85 -5.08
N TYR A 281 -12.28 17.54 -3.79
CA TYR A 281 -11.87 18.49 -2.74
C TYR A 281 -10.36 18.78 -2.71
N GLU A 282 -9.55 17.88 -3.28
CA GLU A 282 -8.10 18.05 -3.48
C GLU A 282 -7.75 18.60 -4.86
N GLU A 283 -8.71 18.58 -5.79
CA GLU A 283 -8.55 19.03 -7.16
C GLU A 283 -8.81 20.53 -7.29
N PRO A 284 -8.30 21.18 -8.36
CA PRO A 284 -8.69 22.54 -8.68
C PRO A 284 -10.21 22.64 -8.86
N CYS A 285 -10.81 23.70 -8.32
CA CYS A 285 -12.24 23.93 -8.45
C CYS A 285 -12.66 23.95 -9.94
N PRO A 286 -13.68 23.15 -10.34
CA PRO A 286 -14.14 23.14 -11.74
C PRO A 286 -14.67 24.49 -12.24
N MET A 287 -15.11 25.36 -11.32
CA MET A 287 -15.73 26.65 -11.65
C MET A 287 -14.71 27.77 -11.82
N CYS A 288 -13.82 27.95 -10.84
CA CYS A 288 -12.84 29.04 -10.87
C CYS A 288 -11.39 28.61 -11.06
N ARG A 289 -11.11 27.29 -11.09
CA ARG A 289 -9.77 26.70 -11.22
C ARG A 289 -8.79 27.05 -10.09
N SER A 290 -9.26 27.69 -9.02
CA SER A 290 -8.49 27.89 -7.79
C SER A 290 -8.12 26.52 -7.21
N LYS A 291 -6.86 26.38 -6.77
CA LYS A 291 -6.37 25.19 -6.09
C LYS A 291 -6.63 25.29 -4.58
N CYS A 292 -6.74 24.13 -3.94
CA CYS A 292 -6.69 24.03 -2.49
C CYS A 292 -5.25 24.29 -2.03
N GLU A 293 -4.93 25.55 -1.71
CA GLU A 293 -3.71 25.85 -0.96
C GLU A 293 -3.99 25.51 0.50
N LEU A 294 -3.86 24.23 0.85
CA LEU A 294 -3.66 23.85 2.25
C LEU A 294 -2.35 24.50 2.66
N VAL A 295 -2.42 25.52 3.51
CA VAL A 295 -1.24 26.08 4.18
C VAL A 295 -0.74 24.96 5.10
N ASP A 296 0.38 24.34 4.72
CA ASP A 296 1.07 23.31 5.52
C ASP A 296 1.41 23.80 6.93
#